data_AF-A0A939X656-F1
#
_entry.id   AF-A0A939X656-F1
#
_cell.length_a   1.000
_cell.length_b   1.000
_cell.length_c   1.000
_cell.angle_alpha   90.00
_cell.angle_beta   90.00
_cell.angle_gamma   90.00
#
_symmetry.space_group_name_H-M   'P 1'
#
loop_
_entity.id
_entity.type
_entity.pdbx_description
1 polymer ?
#
loop_
_entity_poly.entity_id
_entity_poly.type
_entity_poly.pdbx_seq_one_letter_code
_entity_poly.pdbx_strand_id
1 'polypeptide(L)' 'PLLEKDYTIDDLHVAFQIHCDIGTHGKTSMLIKEITRWVTGQGYICLIKPYSYTASGIANKYSK' A
#
# COMPACT_ATOMS: atom_id res chain seq x y z
N PRO A 1 27.54 23.75 12.98
CA PRO A 1 27.15 22.37 12.64
C PRO A 1 25.64 22.19 12.86
N LEU A 2 24.86 22.25 11.77
CA LEU A 2 23.43 21.97 11.83
C LEU A 2 23.27 20.53 12.31
N LEU A 3 22.64 20.36 13.47
CA LEU A 3 22.25 19.07 14.00
C LEU A 3 21.41 18.36 12.90
N GLU A 4 21.94 17.30 12.30
CA GLU A 4 21.09 16.31 11.65
C GLU A 4 20.22 15.72 12.76
N LYS A 5 18.95 16.13 12.81
CA LYS A 5 17.96 15.42 13.60
C LYS A 5 17.59 14.18 12.81
N ASP A 6 17.98 13.03 13.34
CA ASP A 6 17.46 11.76 12.87
C ASP A 6 15.98 11.70 13.22
N TYR A 7 15.12 11.99 12.23
CA TYR A 7 13.70 11.74 12.34
C TYR A 7 13.47 10.25 12.10
N THR A 8 12.84 9.60 13.07
CA THR A 8 12.26 8.27 12.87
C THR A 8 10.98 8.40 12.05
N ILE A 9 10.55 7.32 11.38
CA ILE A 9 9.28 7.31 10.64
C ILE A 9 8.10 7.68 11.54
N ASP A 10 8.17 7.34 12.83
CA ASP A 10 7.15 7.67 13.84
C ASP A 10 7.07 9.19 14.06
N ASP A 11 8.18 9.92 13.98
CA ASP A 11 8.21 11.38 14.15
C ASP A 11 7.49 12.13 13.01
N LEU A 12 7.45 11.54 11.81
CA LEU A 12 6.83 12.17 10.63
C LEU A 12 5.29 12.07 10.61
N HIS A 13 4.67 11.33 11.54
CA HIS A 13 3.21 11.11 11.57
C HIS A 13 2.65 10.63 10.21
N VAL A 14 3.34 9.69 9.56
CA VAL A 14 2.97 9.18 8.23
C VAL A 14 2.05 7.97 8.37
N ALA A 15 0.90 8.00 7.71
CA ALA A 15 0.02 6.85 7.56
C ALA A 15 0.31 6.11 6.25
N PHE A 16 0.63 4.82 6.33
CA PHE A 16 0.91 3.99 5.17
C PHE A 16 -0.35 3.28 4.65
N GLN A 17 -0.48 3.22 3.32
CA GLN A 17 -1.50 2.45 2.62
C GLN A 17 -0.81 1.44 1.70
N ILE A 18 -1.29 0.20 1.72
CA ILE A 18 -0.77 -0.88 0.90
C ILE A 18 -1.75 -1.14 -0.24
N HIS A 19 -1.29 -0.88 -1.47
CA HIS A 19 -2.07 -1.05 -2.68
C HIS A 19 -1.74 -2.41 -3.32
N CYS A 20 -2.70 -3.33 -3.33
CA CYS A 20 -2.55 -4.65 -3.92
C CYS A 20 -3.19 -4.72 -5.30
N ASP A 21 -2.48 -5.29 -6.29
CA ASP A 21 -3.03 -5.58 -7.61
C ASP A 21 -3.87 -6.87 -7.58
N ILE A 22 -5.05 -6.77 -6.98
CA ILE A 22 -6.02 -7.85 -6.81
C ILE A 22 -7.39 -7.30 -7.19
N GLY A 23 -8.15 -8.04 -8.00
CA GLY A 23 -9.46 -7.61 -8.48
C GLY A 23 -10.56 -8.58 -8.08
N THR A 24 -11.79 -8.07 -8.00
CA THR A 24 -12.99 -8.86 -7.71
C THR A 24 -13.42 -9.77 -8.86
N HIS A 25 -12.92 -9.51 -10.07
CA HIS A 25 -13.22 -10.28 -11.27
C HIS A 25 -11.97 -11.05 -11.71
N GLY A 26 -12.09 -12.37 -11.84
CA GLY A 26 -11.02 -13.25 -12.29
C GLY A 26 -10.32 -14.02 -11.17
N LYS A 27 -9.18 -14.64 -11.50
CA LYS A 27 -8.51 -15.63 -10.65
C LYS A 27 -7.97 -15.08 -9.33
N THR A 28 -7.73 -13.77 -9.23
CA THR A 28 -7.18 -13.15 -8.01
C THR A 28 -8.26 -12.83 -6.97
N SER A 29 -9.55 -12.93 -7.30
CA SER A 29 -10.64 -12.63 -6.37
C SER A 29 -10.63 -13.52 -5.12
N MET A 30 -10.21 -14.78 -5.27
CA MET A 30 -10.05 -15.73 -4.17
C MET A 30 -8.98 -15.29 -3.15
N LEU A 31 -8.01 -14.48 -3.57
CA LEU A 31 -6.91 -13.99 -2.73
C LEU A 31 -7.29 -12.76 -1.89
N ILE A 32 -8.38 -12.05 -2.25
CA ILE A 32 -8.78 -10.81 -1.60
C ILE A 32 -8.87 -10.98 -0.08
N LYS A 33 -9.59 -12.02 0.35
CA LYS A 33 -9.86 -12.25 1.77
C LYS A 33 -8.58 -12.50 2.58
N GLU A 34 -7.67 -13.29 2.04
CA GLU A 34 -6.41 -13.63 2.70
C GLU A 34 -5.49 -12.41 2.78
N ILE A 35 -5.26 -11.75 1.64
CA ILE A 35 -4.35 -10.61 1.53
C ILE A 35 -4.86 -9.43 2.36
N THR A 36 -6.14 -9.07 2.23
CA THR A 36 -6.71 -7.95 2.99
C THR A 36 -6.62 -8.21 4.49
N ARG A 37 -6.88 -9.44 4.96
CA ARG A 37 -6.76 -9.78 6.38
C ARG A 37 -5.33 -9.75 6.88
N TRP A 38 -4.39 -10.21 6.07
CA TRP A 38 -2.98 -10.16 6.42
C TRP A 38 -2.52 -8.72 6.58
N VAL A 39 -2.79 -7.86 5.60
CA VAL A 39 -2.40 -6.44 5.62
C VAL A 39 -3.05 -5.69 6.78
N THR A 40 -4.37 -5.86 7.00
CA THR A 40 -5.05 -5.18 8.11
C THR A 40 -4.64 -5.73 9.48
N GLY A 41 -4.28 -7.01 9.56
CA GLY A 41 -3.71 -7.62 10.77
C GLY A 41 -2.34 -7.04 11.17
N GLN A 42 -1.61 -6.45 10.23
CA GLN A 42 -0.37 -5.71 10.50
C GLN A 42 -0.61 -4.22 10.83
N GLY A 43 -1.88 -3.78 10.88
CA GLY A 43 -2.24 -2.39 11.18
C GLY A 43 -2.24 -1.44 9.98
N TYR A 44 -2.09 -1.95 8.75
CA TYR A 44 -2.10 -1.14 7.53
C TYR A 44 -3.46 -1.15 6.82
N ILE A 45 -3.73 -0.08 6.08
CA ILE A 45 -4.88 -0.02 5.17
C ILE A 45 -4.55 -0.80 3.90
N CYS A 46 -5.42 -1.73 3.52
CA CYS A 46 -5.31 -2.49 2.28
C CYS A 46 -6.27 -1.94 1.22
N LEU A 47 -5.75 -1.56 0.06
CA LEU A 47 -6.53 -1.14 -1.10
C LEU A 47 -6.37 -2.16 -2.24
N ILE A 48 -7.49 -2.64 -2.79
CA ILE A 48 -7.55 -3.54 -3.94
C ILE A 48 -8.14 -2.82 -5.16
N LYS A 49 -8.11 -3.44 -6.34
CA LYS A 49 -8.74 -2.84 -7.53
C LYS A 49 -10.25 -2.69 -7.31
N PRO A 50 -10.86 -1.57 -7.76
CA PRO A 50 -10.28 -0.52 -8.60
C PRO A 50 -9.50 0.56 -7.83
N TYR A 51 -9.57 0.59 -6.49
CA TYR A 51 -8.97 1.66 -5.67
C TYR A 51 -7.45 1.63 -5.63
N SER A 52 -6.82 0.48 -5.89
CA SER A 52 -5.36 0.38 -6.03
C SER A 52 -4.83 0.88 -7.38
N TYR A 53 -5.70 1.12 -8.36
CA TYR A 53 -5.30 1.40 -9.74
C TYR A 53 -4.50 2.70 -9.92
N THR A 54 -4.86 3.77 -9.21
CA THR A 54 -4.15 5.06 -9.30
C THR A 54 -2.69 4.92 -8.89
N ALA A 55 -2.40 4.19 -7.81
CA ALA A 55 -1.03 3.92 -7.37
C ALA A 55 -0.28 3.04 -8.38
N SER A 56 -0.91 1.98 -8.89
CA SER A 56 -0.31 1.12 -9.91
C SER A 56 0.02 1.88 -11.21
N GLY A 57 -0.85 2.80 -11.63
CA GLY A 57 -0.64 3.63 -12.81
C GLY A 57 0.52 4.62 -12.63
N ILE A 58 0.62 5.24 -11.44
CA ILE A 58 1.75 6.11 -11.08
C ILE A 58 3.05 5.31 -11.03
N ALA A 59 3.09 4.18 -10.33
CA ALA A 59 4.27 3.31 -10.28
C ALA A 59 4.74 2.94 -11.69
N ASN A 60 3.83 2.47 -12.55
CA ASN A 60 4.15 2.11 -13.93
C ASN A 60 4.66 3.28 -14.79
N LYS A 61 4.26 4.53 -14.47
CA LYS A 61 4.75 5.74 -15.15
C LYS A 61 6.20 6.07 -14.75
N TYR A 62 6.58 5.80 -13.50
CA TYR A 62 7.91 6.14 -12.95
C TYR A 62 8.90 4.96 -12.96
N SER A 63 8.47 3.74 -13.27
CA SER A 63 9.35 2.55 -13.38
C SER A 63 9.88 2.28 -14.80
N LYS A 64 10.04 3.32 -15.64
CA LYS A 64 10.64 3.22 -16.98
C LYS A 64 11.94 4.00 -17.07
#